data_AF-A0A820IHQ6-F1
#
_entry.id   AF-A0A820IHQ6-F1
#
_cell.length_a   1.000
_cell.length_b   1.000
_cell.length_c   1.000
_cell.angle_alpha   90.00
_cell.angle_beta   90.00
_cell.angle_gamma   90.00
#
_symmetry.space_group_name_H-M   'P 1'
#
loop_
_entity.id
_entity.type
_entity.pdbx_description
1 polymer ?
#
loop_
_entity_poly.entity_id
_entity_poly.type
_entity_poly.pdbx_seq_one_letter_code
_entity_poly.pdbx_strand_id
1 'polypeptide(L)'
;MLEIHDSIDSSIPFNFSALNQNLSQPNEKIEMIINRLMVEKWFSNISFSLYYKKCAPLSCTYQYDGRNNLFISITTIISIFGGLSLALKLLIMISLKFINKMFSNNFFHLISLNFIKQIFICHTENQIIHRLHVILVIGILTTFYIFSTFTPRVITIQTNTPSLKMYEDLYKEYNDTLACPCSQLSMKYKSILNLTTRFHEICSSGFITDRWRSYLYEKRDNDNRHSPYDFYNSAVGQFKLLSTFCNLSNETVSESIFQLGTTDLINNQLLSSYILNNTI
;
A
#
# COMPACT_ATOMS: atom_id res chain seq x y z
N MET A 1 32.37 20.13 2.70
CA MET A 1 33.34 19.33 3.47
C MET A 1 32.98 19.50 4.93
N LEU A 2 32.24 18.64 5.62
CA LEU A 2 31.80 17.25 5.43
C LEU A 2 30.34 17.18 5.92
N GLU A 3 29.36 16.76 5.12
CA GLU A 3 28.87 15.38 4.89
C GLU A 3 28.44 14.64 6.17
N ILE A 4 27.12 14.70 6.44
CA ILE A 4 26.39 13.79 7.33
C ILE A 4 25.84 12.67 6.43
N HIS A 5 26.41 11.48 6.57
CA HIS A 5 25.86 10.26 5.99
C HIS A 5 24.79 9.70 6.93
N ASP A 6 23.52 9.95 6.62
CA ASP A 6 22.41 9.15 7.13
C ASP A 6 22.21 7.95 6.19
N SER A 7 22.58 6.77 6.65
CA SER A 7 22.19 5.50 6.04
C SER A 7 20.78 5.15 6.48
N ILE A 8 19.84 5.38 5.58
CA ILE A 8 18.54 4.70 5.52
C ILE A 8 18.84 3.21 5.30
N ASP A 9 18.74 2.38 6.35
CA ASP A 9 18.67 0.93 6.17
C ASP A 9 17.20 0.55 6.00
N SER A 10 16.80 0.56 4.74
CA SER A 10 15.53 0.03 4.27
C SER A 10 15.45 -1.46 4.57
N SER A 11 14.49 -1.83 5.42
CA SER A 11 13.65 -3.02 5.27
C SER A 11 14.17 -4.04 4.24
N ILE A 12 14.97 -5.01 4.69
CA ILE A 12 15.08 -6.27 3.96
C ILE A 12 13.70 -6.94 4.11
N PRO A 13 12.90 -7.11 3.04
CA PRO A 13 11.73 -7.95 3.15
C PRO A 13 12.27 -9.37 3.35
N PHE A 14 12.08 -9.92 4.54
CA PHE A 14 12.29 -11.35 4.74
C PHE A 14 11.39 -12.07 3.75
N ASN A 15 12.00 -12.63 2.71
CA ASN A 15 11.29 -13.25 1.62
C ASN A 15 10.80 -14.62 2.09
N PHE A 16 9.54 -14.68 2.52
CA PHE A 16 8.87 -15.91 2.95
C PHE A 16 8.80 -17.00 1.85
N SER A 17 9.22 -16.72 0.60
CA SER A 17 9.31 -17.73 -0.45
C SER A 17 10.28 -18.88 -0.12
N ALA A 18 11.27 -18.66 0.76
CA ALA A 18 12.16 -19.72 1.23
C ALA A 18 11.42 -20.80 2.07
N LEU A 19 10.23 -20.47 2.59
CA LEU A 19 9.42 -21.36 3.43
C LEU A 19 8.38 -22.17 2.63
N ASN A 20 8.16 -21.85 1.34
CA ASN A 20 7.06 -22.37 0.52
C ASN A 20 7.51 -23.29 -0.65
N GLN A 21 8.81 -23.55 -0.83
CA GLN A 21 9.26 -24.42 -1.94
C GLN A 21 9.33 -25.89 -1.49
N ASN A 22 8.59 -26.76 -2.18
CA ASN A 22 8.67 -28.21 -2.03
C ASN A 22 10.13 -28.70 -2.24
N LEU A 23 10.72 -29.29 -1.20
CA LEU A 23 12.14 -29.61 -1.06
C LEU A 23 12.56 -30.92 -1.75
N SER A 24 12.67 -30.94 -3.08
CA SER A 24 13.32 -32.06 -3.78
C SER A 24 13.95 -31.62 -5.10
N GLN A 25 15.08 -30.91 -5.05
CA GLN A 25 15.94 -30.67 -6.21
C GLN A 25 17.36 -31.17 -5.87
N PRO A 26 17.94 -32.10 -6.67
CA PRO A 26 19.17 -32.81 -6.33
C PRO A 26 20.48 -32.00 -6.49
N ASN A 27 20.42 -30.69 -6.76
CA ASN A 27 21.59 -29.85 -7.09
C ASN A 27 21.71 -28.62 -6.17
N GLU A 28 21.69 -28.80 -4.86
CA GLU A 28 21.83 -27.68 -3.92
C GLU A 28 23.23 -27.58 -3.30
N LYS A 29 23.72 -26.34 -3.13
CA LYS A 29 24.98 -26.06 -2.44
C LYS A 29 24.87 -26.46 -0.98
N ILE A 30 25.98 -26.94 -0.39
CA ILE A 30 26.08 -27.29 1.04
C ILE A 30 25.59 -26.15 1.95
N GLU A 31 25.81 -24.89 1.56
CA GLU A 31 25.29 -23.70 2.24
C GLU A 31 23.75 -23.63 2.28
N MET A 32 23.06 -24.04 1.20
CA MET A 32 21.59 -24.12 1.19
C MET A 32 21.07 -25.26 2.08
N ILE A 33 21.84 -26.36 2.19
CA ILE A 33 21.53 -27.48 3.08
C ILE A 33 21.70 -27.07 4.54
N ILE A 34 22.76 -26.31 4.86
CA ILE A 34 22.99 -25.75 6.20
C ILE A 34 21.90 -24.73 6.56
N ASN A 35 21.45 -23.90 5.61
CA ASN A 35 20.31 -22.99 5.81
C ASN A 35 18.96 -23.73 5.95
N ARG A 36 18.91 -25.02 5.61
CA ARG A 36 17.73 -25.90 5.71
C ARG A 36 17.96 -26.97 6.78
N LEU A 37 18.20 -26.52 8.01
CA LEU A 37 18.46 -27.26 9.26
C LEU A 37 17.51 -28.44 9.52
N MET A 38 17.61 -29.53 8.74
CA MET A 38 16.74 -30.71 8.79
C MET A 38 15.23 -30.39 8.83
N VAL A 39 14.78 -29.22 8.36
CA VAL A 39 13.35 -28.88 8.35
C VAL A 39 12.72 -29.40 7.06
N GLU A 40 11.73 -30.27 7.17
CA GLU A 40 10.95 -30.79 6.04
C GLU A 40 9.83 -29.82 5.64
N LYS A 41 9.14 -29.25 6.63
CA LYS A 41 7.94 -28.45 6.37
C LYS A 41 7.75 -27.36 7.42
N TRP A 42 7.32 -26.20 6.97
CA TRP A 42 6.86 -25.10 7.81
C TRP A 42 5.33 -25.02 7.79
N PHE A 43 4.75 -24.71 8.94
CA PHE A 43 3.33 -24.39 9.08
C PHE A 43 3.21 -22.98 9.65
N SER A 44 2.83 -22.04 8.81
CA SER A 44 2.48 -20.67 9.20
C SER A 44 0.96 -20.54 9.28
N ASN A 45 0.49 -19.91 10.34
CA ASN A 45 -0.91 -19.52 10.48
C ASN A 45 -0.98 -18.11 11.04
N ILE A 46 -1.44 -17.16 10.23
CA ILE A 46 -1.61 -15.77 10.60
C ILE A 46 -3.07 -15.45 10.86
N SER A 47 -3.34 -14.77 11.97
CA SER A 47 -4.69 -14.39 12.38
C SER A 47 -4.99 -12.93 12.05
N PHE A 48 -5.79 -12.74 11.01
CA PHE A 48 -6.25 -11.41 10.60
C PHE A 48 -7.07 -10.70 11.70
N SER A 49 -7.87 -11.45 12.46
CA SER A 49 -8.69 -10.87 13.53
C SER A 49 -7.85 -10.35 14.70
N LEU A 50 -6.75 -11.05 15.04
CA LEU A 50 -5.79 -10.58 16.04
C LEU A 50 -5.04 -9.35 15.53
N TYR A 51 -4.63 -9.35 14.26
CA TYR A 51 -3.99 -8.21 13.61
C TYR A 51 -4.90 -6.96 13.62
N TYR A 52 -6.16 -7.10 13.21
CA TYR A 52 -7.14 -6.01 13.22
C TYR A 52 -7.32 -5.44 14.63
N LYS A 53 -7.46 -6.31 15.63
CA LYS A 53 -7.62 -5.90 17.04
C LYS A 53 -6.38 -5.17 17.58
N LYS A 54 -5.18 -5.50 17.10
CA LYS A 54 -3.94 -4.80 17.45
C LYS A 54 -3.79 -3.47 16.73
N CYS A 55 -4.04 -3.42 15.43
CA CYS A 55 -4.00 -2.19 14.64
C CYS A 55 -5.04 -1.17 15.13
N ALA A 56 -6.25 -1.63 15.50
CA ALA A 56 -7.32 -0.85 16.12
C ALA A 56 -7.47 0.56 15.50
N PRO A 57 -7.94 0.67 14.24
CA PRO A 57 -7.99 1.96 13.54
C PRO A 57 -8.97 2.93 14.24
N LEU A 58 -8.51 4.16 14.47
CA LEU A 58 -9.34 5.21 15.10
C LEU A 58 -10.37 5.78 14.11
N SER A 59 -9.99 5.88 12.84
CA SER A 59 -10.86 6.34 11.76
C SER A 59 -10.43 5.72 10.45
N CYS A 60 -11.37 5.44 9.57
CA CYS A 60 -11.10 5.08 8.18
C CYS A 60 -11.71 6.12 7.24
N THR A 61 -10.99 6.46 6.20
CA THR A 61 -11.44 7.37 5.15
C THR A 61 -11.49 6.65 3.82
N TYR A 62 -12.54 6.86 3.04
CA TYR A 62 -12.64 6.35 1.67
C TYR A 62 -13.17 7.44 0.75
N GLN A 63 -12.89 7.28 -0.54
CA GLN A 63 -13.31 8.23 -1.57
C GLN A 63 -14.18 7.55 -2.62
N TYR A 64 -15.22 8.26 -3.04
CA TYR A 64 -16.09 7.83 -4.14
C TYR A 64 -16.45 9.02 -5.04
N ASP A 65 -16.78 8.71 -6.30
CA ASP A 65 -17.23 9.70 -7.27
C ASP A 65 -18.70 10.06 -7.00
N GLY A 66 -18.89 11.23 -6.40
CA GLY A 66 -20.20 11.78 -6.09
C GLY A 66 -20.53 13.05 -6.87
N ARG A 67 -21.71 13.60 -6.57
CA ARG A 67 -22.14 14.91 -7.10
C ARG A 67 -22.07 15.95 -5.99
N ASN A 68 -21.79 17.20 -6.38
CA ASN A 68 -21.80 18.31 -5.43
C ASN A 68 -23.15 18.45 -4.74
N ASN A 69 -23.12 18.65 -3.42
CA ASN A 69 -24.30 19.06 -2.69
C ASN A 69 -24.79 20.43 -3.20
N LEU A 70 -26.10 20.62 -3.28
CA LEU A 70 -26.74 21.85 -3.77
C LEU A 70 -26.20 23.09 -3.04
N PHE A 71 -25.92 22.97 -1.75
CA PHE A 71 -25.37 24.06 -0.94
C PHE A 71 -24.01 24.57 -1.48
N ILE A 72 -23.11 23.66 -1.86
CA ILE A 72 -21.78 24.00 -2.40
C ILE A 72 -21.92 24.67 -3.78
N SER A 73 -22.87 24.21 -4.59
CA SER A 73 -23.17 24.81 -5.90
C SER A 73 -23.72 26.24 -5.73
N ILE A 74 -24.58 26.49 -4.75
CA ILE A 74 -25.13 27.82 -4.49
C ILE A 74 -24.03 28.78 -4.00
N THR A 75 -23.21 28.37 -3.04
CA THR A 75 -22.16 29.24 -2.47
C THR A 75 -21.09 29.60 -3.50
N THR A 76 -20.77 28.68 -4.41
CA THR A 76 -19.84 28.94 -5.53
C THR A 76 -20.41 29.91 -6.56
N ILE A 77 -21.70 29.80 -6.92
CA ILE A 77 -22.37 30.75 -7.81
C ILE A 77 -22.36 32.18 -7.22
N ILE A 78 -22.67 32.31 -5.93
CA ILE A 78 -22.65 33.62 -5.23
C ILE A 78 -21.23 34.22 -5.27
N SER A 79 -20.22 33.40 -5.02
CA SER A 79 -18.81 33.83 -5.02
C SER A 79 -18.34 34.28 -6.41
N ILE A 80 -18.71 33.54 -7.46
CA ILE A 80 -18.36 33.87 -8.85
C ILE A 80 -19.07 35.15 -9.30
N PHE A 81 -20.35 35.31 -8.98
CA PHE A 81 -21.12 36.49 -9.38
C PHE A 81 -20.48 37.79 -8.90
N GLY A 82 -19.99 37.80 -7.66
CA GLY A 82 -19.33 38.97 -7.06
C GLY A 82 -18.07 39.40 -7.82
N GLY A 83 -17.12 38.48 -8.03
CA GLY A 83 -15.86 38.79 -8.72
C GLY A 83 -16.03 39.01 -10.23
N LEU A 84 -16.84 38.17 -10.87
CA LEU A 84 -17.03 38.17 -12.32
C LEU A 84 -17.73 39.43 -12.79
N SER A 85 -18.75 39.93 -12.08
CA SER A 85 -19.47 41.14 -12.52
C SER A 85 -18.57 42.37 -12.55
N LEU A 86 -17.65 42.51 -11.58
CA LEU A 86 -16.73 43.65 -11.52
C LEU A 86 -15.69 43.58 -12.64
N ALA A 87 -15.10 42.40 -12.85
CA ALA A 87 -14.13 42.16 -13.92
C ALA A 87 -14.76 42.37 -15.31
N LEU A 88 -15.99 41.88 -15.53
CA LEU A 88 -16.68 42.01 -16.81
C LEU A 88 -17.00 43.48 -17.12
N LYS A 89 -17.42 44.28 -16.12
CA LYS A 89 -17.62 45.73 -16.29
C LYS A 89 -16.32 46.44 -16.67
N LEU A 90 -15.20 46.10 -16.04
CA LEU A 90 -13.89 46.66 -16.39
C LEU A 90 -13.46 46.27 -17.81
N LEU A 91 -13.63 45.00 -18.20
CA LEU A 91 -13.33 44.51 -19.54
C LEU A 91 -14.20 45.18 -20.61
N ILE A 92 -15.48 45.42 -20.33
CA ILE A 92 -16.37 46.17 -21.23
C ILE A 92 -15.86 47.61 -21.37
N MET A 93 -15.50 48.29 -20.28
CA MET A 93 -14.97 49.66 -20.36
C MET A 93 -13.63 49.73 -21.12
N ILE A 94 -12.71 48.78 -20.90
CA ILE A 94 -11.41 48.75 -21.57
C ILE A 94 -11.58 48.42 -23.06
N SER A 95 -12.41 47.43 -23.39
CA SER A 95 -12.64 47.02 -24.78
C SER A 95 -13.27 48.15 -25.60
N LEU A 96 -14.24 48.89 -25.04
CA LEU A 96 -14.82 50.07 -25.68
C LEU A 96 -13.77 51.17 -25.95
N LYS A 97 -12.89 51.46 -24.98
CA LYS A 97 -11.80 52.43 -25.15
C LYS A 97 -10.80 51.98 -26.22
N PHE A 98 -10.46 50.70 -26.25
CA PHE A 98 -9.52 50.15 -27.21
C PHE A 98 -10.08 50.19 -28.64
N ILE A 99 -11.36 49.83 -28.82
CA ILE A 99 -12.05 49.91 -30.12
C ILE A 99 -12.08 51.36 -30.62
N ASN A 100 -12.43 52.33 -29.77
CA ASN A 100 -12.43 53.74 -30.16
C ASN A 100 -11.03 54.25 -30.53
N LYS A 101 -10.00 53.86 -29.77
CA LYS A 101 -8.61 54.22 -30.07
C LYS A 101 -8.13 53.61 -31.38
N MET A 102 -8.52 52.37 -31.68
CA MET A 102 -8.20 51.69 -32.93
C MET A 102 -8.91 52.34 -34.12
N PHE A 103 -10.19 52.71 -33.98
CA PHE A 103 -10.97 53.38 -35.03
C PHE A 103 -10.48 54.80 -35.35
N SER A 104 -9.78 55.45 -34.41
CA SER A 104 -9.18 56.77 -34.59
C SER A 104 -7.86 56.77 -35.36
N ASN A 105 -7.21 55.61 -35.53
CA ASN A 105 -6.03 55.48 -36.39
C ASN A 105 -6.46 55.03 -37.80
N ASN A 106 -6.00 55.76 -38.82
CA ASN A 106 -6.42 55.77 -40.23
C ASN A 106 -6.44 54.43 -41.02
N PHE A 107 -6.41 53.25 -40.40
CA PHE A 107 -6.29 51.97 -41.10
C PHE A 107 -7.63 51.40 -41.60
N PHE A 108 -8.75 51.66 -40.92
CA PHE A 108 -10.06 51.04 -41.24
C PHE A 108 -11.02 51.94 -42.04
N HIS A 109 -10.51 52.88 -42.82
CA HIS A 109 -11.36 53.81 -43.59
C HIS A 109 -11.91 53.20 -44.91
N LEU A 110 -11.55 51.95 -45.25
CA LEU A 110 -11.90 51.31 -46.53
C LEU A 110 -12.92 50.17 -46.46
N ILE A 111 -13.31 49.70 -45.28
CA ILE A 111 -14.39 48.71 -45.14
C ILE A 111 -15.65 49.41 -44.63
N SER A 112 -16.65 49.49 -45.51
CA SER A 112 -17.98 50.08 -45.31
C SER A 112 -18.82 49.28 -44.30
N LEU A 113 -18.39 49.18 -43.05
CA LEU A 113 -19.23 48.68 -41.97
C LEU A 113 -19.98 49.84 -41.31
N ASN A 114 -20.82 50.50 -42.11
CA ASN A 114 -21.82 51.44 -41.61
C ASN A 114 -22.74 50.74 -40.58
N PHE A 115 -22.91 49.42 -40.71
CA PHE A 115 -23.62 48.58 -39.74
C PHE A 115 -22.92 48.51 -38.37
N ILE A 116 -21.59 48.34 -38.32
CA ILE A 116 -20.85 48.30 -37.04
C ILE A 116 -20.72 49.69 -36.44
N LYS A 117 -20.47 50.72 -37.28
CA LYS A 117 -20.37 52.11 -36.82
C LYS A 117 -21.72 52.64 -36.30
N GLN A 118 -22.83 52.22 -36.87
CA GLN A 118 -24.18 52.56 -36.39
C GLN A 118 -24.58 51.78 -35.12
N ILE A 119 -24.04 50.57 -34.91
CA ILE A 119 -24.16 49.84 -33.64
C ILE A 119 -23.29 50.48 -32.53
N PHE A 120 -22.13 51.06 -32.86
CA PHE A 120 -21.15 51.51 -31.85
C PHE A 120 -21.15 53.02 -31.55
N ILE A 121 -21.54 53.90 -32.48
CA ILE A 121 -21.35 55.36 -32.35
C ILE A 121 -22.62 56.14 -31.99
N CYS A 122 -23.80 55.52 -31.98
CA CYS A 122 -25.00 56.17 -31.46
C CYS A 122 -25.66 55.30 -30.39
N HIS A 123 -25.23 55.44 -29.13
CA HIS A 123 -26.05 54.92 -28.04
C HIS A 123 -25.98 55.77 -26.78
N THR A 124 -26.65 56.92 -26.82
CA THR A 124 -27.24 57.50 -25.62
C THR A 124 -28.37 56.59 -25.16
N GLU A 125 -28.06 55.69 -24.23
CA GLU A 125 -28.84 55.38 -23.03
C GLU A 125 -28.20 54.15 -22.38
N ASN A 126 -27.82 54.26 -21.10
CA ASN A 126 -27.18 53.24 -20.26
C ASN A 126 -27.89 51.86 -20.24
N GLN A 127 -29.08 51.76 -20.82
CA GLN A 127 -29.92 50.57 -20.85
C GLN A 127 -29.33 49.42 -21.69
N ILE A 128 -28.75 49.68 -22.87
CA ILE A 128 -28.26 48.59 -23.74
C ILE A 128 -27.00 47.94 -23.19
N ILE A 129 -26.07 48.72 -22.65
CA ILE A 129 -24.86 48.21 -21.99
C ILE A 129 -25.25 47.34 -20.80
N HIS A 130 -26.23 47.78 -20.00
CA HIS A 130 -26.74 47.00 -18.88
C HIS A 130 -27.39 45.68 -19.34
N ARG A 131 -28.21 45.71 -20.40
CA ARG A 131 -28.83 44.51 -20.98
C ARG A 131 -27.79 43.51 -21.50
N LEU A 132 -26.76 43.97 -22.22
CA LEU A 132 -25.67 43.13 -22.71
C LEU A 132 -24.88 42.50 -21.55
N HIS A 133 -24.53 43.29 -20.53
CA HIS A 133 -23.85 42.81 -19.32
C HIS A 133 -24.67 41.73 -18.61
N VAL A 134 -25.97 41.95 -18.40
CA VAL A 134 -26.86 40.99 -17.75
C VAL A 134 -26.95 39.69 -18.55
N ILE A 135 -27.12 39.76 -19.87
CA ILE A 135 -27.17 38.57 -20.75
C ILE A 135 -25.86 37.77 -20.67
N LEU A 136 -24.70 38.44 -20.72
CA LEU A 136 -23.40 37.81 -20.60
C LEU A 136 -23.23 37.09 -19.25
N VAL A 137 -23.61 37.75 -18.15
CA VAL A 137 -23.51 37.14 -16.81
C VAL A 137 -24.42 35.91 -16.71
N ILE A 138 -25.67 36.00 -17.18
CA ILE A 138 -26.60 34.86 -17.18
C ILE A 138 -26.03 33.70 -18.01
N GLY A 139 -25.50 33.97 -19.21
CA GLY A 139 -24.90 32.95 -20.08
C GLY A 139 -23.70 32.24 -19.44
N ILE A 140 -22.84 32.96 -18.73
CA ILE A 140 -21.70 32.37 -18.00
C ILE A 140 -22.18 31.54 -16.81
N LEU A 141 -23.18 32.03 -16.07
CA LEU A 141 -23.74 31.29 -14.93
C LEU A 141 -24.42 29.99 -15.37
N THR A 142 -25.14 29.98 -16.49
CA THR A 142 -25.80 28.77 -17.01
C THR A 142 -24.79 27.75 -17.52
N THR A 143 -23.76 28.16 -18.25
CA THR A 143 -22.69 27.26 -18.69
C THR A 143 -21.90 26.70 -17.50
N PHE A 144 -21.60 27.52 -16.49
CA PHE A 144 -20.97 27.05 -15.25
C PHE A 144 -21.84 26.05 -14.50
N TYR A 145 -23.16 26.31 -14.39
CA TYR A 145 -24.10 25.39 -13.75
C TYR A 145 -24.14 24.04 -14.47
N ILE A 146 -24.29 24.05 -15.80
CA ILE A 146 -24.24 22.83 -16.62
C ILE A 146 -22.92 22.09 -16.37
N PHE A 147 -21.78 22.77 -16.54
CA PHE A 147 -20.46 22.16 -16.32
C PHE A 147 -20.33 21.54 -14.92
N SER A 148 -20.78 22.23 -13.87
CA SER A 148 -20.75 21.74 -12.49
C SER A 148 -21.68 20.56 -12.23
N THR A 149 -22.76 20.39 -13.01
CA THR A 149 -23.64 19.21 -12.89
C THR A 149 -23.09 17.98 -13.59
N PHE A 150 -22.33 18.16 -14.68
CA PHE A 150 -21.78 17.08 -15.48
C PHE A 150 -20.40 16.60 -15.00
N THR A 151 -19.68 17.39 -14.20
CA THR A 151 -18.38 17.00 -13.65
C THR A 151 -18.55 16.28 -12.31
N PRO A 152 -18.26 14.96 -12.23
CA PRO A 152 -18.25 14.26 -10.95
C PRO A 152 -17.14 14.83 -10.04
N ARG A 153 -17.35 14.73 -8.74
CA ARG A 153 -16.38 15.16 -7.73
C ARG A 153 -16.07 14.02 -6.78
N VAL A 154 -14.79 13.92 -6.43
CA VAL A 154 -14.32 13.00 -5.40
C VAL A 154 -14.80 13.50 -4.04
N ILE A 155 -15.58 12.68 -3.35
CA ILE A 155 -16.06 12.95 -1.99
C ILE A 155 -15.33 12.01 -1.03
N THR A 156 -14.73 12.59 0.02
CA THR A 156 -14.08 11.84 1.09
C THR A 156 -15.05 11.67 2.26
N ILE A 157 -15.31 10.43 2.67
CA ILE A 157 -16.09 10.11 3.87
C ILE A 157 -15.15 9.59 4.95
N GLN A 158 -15.35 10.04 6.19
CA GLN A 158 -14.66 9.53 7.37
C GLN A 158 -15.64 8.75 8.26
N THR A 159 -15.23 7.55 8.66
CA THR A 159 -15.93 6.71 9.62
C THR A 159 -15.07 6.55 10.87
N ASN A 160 -15.66 6.74 12.05
CA ASN A 160 -14.95 6.65 13.32
C ASN A 160 -15.07 5.22 13.88
N THR A 161 -13.96 4.68 14.37
CA THR A 161 -13.87 3.37 15.04
C THR A 161 -14.67 2.27 14.31
N PRO A 162 -14.29 1.92 13.06
CA PRO A 162 -15.01 0.91 12.32
C PRO A 162 -14.93 -0.45 13.03
N SER A 163 -15.95 -1.29 12.84
CA SER A 163 -15.88 -2.70 13.22
C SER A 163 -15.14 -3.50 12.15
N LEU A 164 -14.63 -4.68 12.49
CA LEU A 164 -13.96 -5.58 11.52
C LEU A 164 -14.85 -5.84 10.30
N LYS A 165 -16.13 -6.15 10.53
CA LYS A 165 -17.10 -6.39 9.45
C LYS A 165 -17.32 -5.15 8.59
N MET A 166 -17.43 -3.98 9.22
CA MET A 166 -17.58 -2.72 8.49
C MET A 166 -16.36 -2.43 7.61
N TYR A 167 -15.15 -2.67 8.11
CA TYR A 167 -13.92 -2.56 7.32
C TYR A 167 -13.92 -3.53 6.13
N GLU A 168 -14.27 -4.79 6.35
CA GLU A 168 -14.31 -5.80 5.28
C GLU A 168 -15.32 -5.41 4.18
N ASP A 169 -16.46 -4.86 4.55
CA ASP A 169 -17.46 -4.41 3.59
C ASP A 169 -16.99 -3.16 2.83
N LEU A 170 -16.37 -2.18 3.50
CA LEU A 170 -15.77 -1.01 2.86
C LEU A 170 -14.60 -1.40 1.92
N TYR A 171 -13.80 -2.38 2.31
CA TYR A 171 -12.67 -2.84 1.49
C TYR A 171 -13.14 -3.52 0.20
N LYS A 172 -14.29 -4.22 0.22
CA LYS A 172 -14.86 -4.83 -1.00
C LYS A 172 -15.30 -3.78 -2.02
N GLU A 173 -15.76 -2.63 -1.56
CA GLU A 173 -16.36 -1.60 -2.41
C GLU A 173 -15.37 -0.47 -2.80
N TYR A 174 -14.43 -0.14 -1.91
CA TYR A 174 -13.55 1.03 -2.03
C TYR A 174 -12.06 0.71 -1.82
N ASN A 175 -11.59 -0.50 -2.17
CA ASN A 175 -10.21 -0.97 -1.94
C ASN A 175 -9.11 0.05 -2.30
N ASP A 176 -9.26 0.77 -3.42
CA ASP A 176 -8.22 1.64 -3.99
C ASP A 176 -8.09 2.98 -3.24
N THR A 177 -9.16 3.43 -2.59
CA THR A 177 -9.23 4.73 -1.91
C THR A 177 -9.39 4.62 -0.39
N LEU A 178 -9.61 3.41 0.13
CA LEU A 178 -9.75 3.15 1.55
C LEU A 178 -8.41 3.28 2.27
N ALA A 179 -8.33 4.26 3.17
CA ALA A 179 -7.21 4.48 4.07
C ALA A 179 -7.66 4.35 5.52
N CYS A 180 -6.96 3.53 6.28
CA CYS A 180 -7.29 3.17 7.65
C CYS A 180 -6.01 3.21 8.50
N PRO A 181 -5.64 4.37 9.07
CA PRO A 181 -4.48 4.47 9.94
C PRO A 181 -4.62 3.58 11.19
N CYS A 182 -3.58 2.81 11.49
CA CYS A 182 -3.50 2.04 12.73
C CYS A 182 -3.24 2.97 13.92
N SER A 183 -3.90 2.72 15.06
CA SER A 183 -3.58 3.41 16.32
C SER A 183 -2.26 2.92 16.91
N GLN A 184 -1.98 1.62 16.77
CA GLN A 184 -0.73 1.00 17.16
C GLN A 184 0.10 0.67 15.90
N LEU A 185 1.19 1.42 15.71
CA LEU A 185 2.06 1.30 14.53
C LEU A 185 3.00 0.09 14.56
N SER A 186 3.20 -0.50 15.74
CA SER A 186 4.18 -1.55 15.98
C SER A 186 3.58 -2.67 16.82
N MET A 187 3.68 -3.91 16.34
CA MET A 187 3.20 -5.09 17.06
C MET A 187 4.11 -6.29 16.85
N LYS A 188 4.33 -7.07 17.90
CA LYS A 188 5.17 -8.28 17.84
C LYS A 188 4.57 -9.33 16.91
N TYR A 189 5.38 -9.96 16.04
CA TYR A 189 4.90 -11.04 15.16
C TYR A 189 4.21 -12.16 15.93
N LYS A 190 4.74 -12.55 17.10
CA LYS A 190 4.16 -13.59 17.96
C LYS A 190 2.69 -13.34 18.35
N SER A 191 2.22 -12.10 18.27
CA SER A 191 0.83 -11.75 18.60
C SER A 191 -0.18 -12.07 17.49
N ILE A 192 0.28 -12.27 16.25
CA ILE A 192 -0.58 -12.48 15.07
C ILE A 192 -0.19 -13.72 14.26
N LEU A 193 1.07 -14.16 14.34
CA LEU A 193 1.63 -15.27 13.57
C LEU A 193 1.97 -16.43 14.50
N ASN A 194 1.46 -17.61 14.16
CA ASN A 194 1.89 -18.88 14.75
C ASN A 194 2.72 -19.63 13.71
N LEU A 195 3.99 -19.89 14.03
CA LEU A 195 4.94 -20.57 13.15
C LEU A 195 5.41 -21.86 13.84
N THR A 196 5.23 -22.99 13.16
CA THR A 196 5.68 -24.30 13.64
C THR A 196 6.39 -25.05 12.52
N THR A 197 7.24 -26.00 12.89
CA THR A 197 8.05 -26.78 11.94
C THR A 197 7.88 -28.26 12.13
N ARG A 198 8.07 -28.99 11.04
CA ARG A 198 8.29 -30.43 11.03
C ARG A 198 9.72 -30.67 10.56
N PHE A 199 10.50 -31.32 11.42
CA PHE A 199 11.84 -31.77 11.10
C PHE A 199 11.80 -33.09 10.34
N HIS A 200 12.93 -33.40 9.71
CA HIS A 200 13.12 -34.61 8.93
C HIS A 200 12.84 -35.84 9.76
N GLU A 201 12.18 -36.84 9.19
CA GLU A 201 11.79 -38.06 9.91
C GLU A 201 12.99 -38.75 10.58
N ILE A 202 14.18 -38.61 9.99
CA ILE A 202 15.44 -39.10 10.56
C ILE A 202 15.75 -38.51 11.94
N CYS A 203 15.38 -37.25 12.19
CA CYS A 203 15.56 -36.56 13.47
C CYS A 203 14.52 -36.95 14.53
N SER A 204 13.52 -37.76 14.16
CA SER A 204 12.60 -38.42 15.10
C SER A 204 12.77 -39.94 15.10
N SER A 205 13.78 -40.45 14.39
CA SER A 205 13.99 -41.89 14.19
C SER A 205 14.83 -42.52 15.31
N GLY A 206 14.86 -43.86 15.34
CA GLY A 206 15.77 -44.60 16.23
C GLY A 206 17.26 -44.28 16.00
N PHE A 207 17.64 -43.78 14.81
CA PHE A 207 19.04 -43.56 14.44
C PHE A 207 19.74 -42.45 15.22
N ILE A 208 18.98 -41.52 15.80
CA ILE A 208 19.53 -40.44 16.64
C ILE A 208 19.61 -40.82 18.13
N THR A 209 19.07 -41.97 18.52
CA THR A 209 19.02 -42.39 19.92
C THR A 209 20.36 -42.96 20.40
N ASP A 210 20.63 -42.87 21.70
CA ASP A 210 21.79 -43.54 22.30
C ASP A 210 21.72 -45.06 22.14
N ARG A 211 20.51 -45.63 22.15
CA ARG A 211 20.29 -47.08 21.96
C ARG A 211 20.87 -47.58 20.63
N TRP A 212 20.65 -46.86 19.54
CA TRP A 212 21.20 -47.23 18.23
C TRP A 212 22.74 -47.15 18.22
N ARG A 213 23.31 -46.11 18.84
CA ARG A 213 24.76 -45.95 18.96
C ARG A 213 25.39 -47.05 19.81
N SER A 214 24.79 -47.39 20.96
CA SER A 214 25.25 -48.47 21.83
C SER A 214 25.22 -49.81 21.09
N TYR A 215 24.17 -50.10 20.33
CA TYR A 215 24.11 -51.30 19.48
C TYR A 215 25.27 -51.38 18.48
N LEU A 216 25.58 -50.27 17.79
CA LEU A 216 26.70 -50.21 16.85
C LEU A 216 28.06 -50.35 17.55
N TYR A 217 28.20 -49.75 18.74
CA TYR A 217 29.41 -49.82 19.56
C TYR A 217 29.67 -51.25 20.06
N GLU A 218 28.64 -51.93 20.59
CA GLU A 218 28.73 -53.32 21.04
C GLU A 218 29.06 -54.28 19.89
N LYS A 219 28.50 -54.05 18.69
CA LYS A 219 28.82 -54.85 17.51
C LYS A 219 30.26 -54.66 17.04
N ARG A 220 30.80 -53.46 17.16
CA ARG A 220 32.20 -53.15 16.86
C ARG A 220 33.16 -53.84 17.84
N ASP A 221 32.88 -53.80 19.14
CA ASP A 221 33.80 -54.29 20.17
C ASP A 221 33.78 -55.82 20.32
N ASN A 222 32.67 -56.49 20.01
CA ASN A 222 32.54 -57.96 20.21
C ASN A 222 33.11 -58.82 19.08
N ASP A 223 33.54 -58.22 17.97
CA ASP A 223 34.03 -58.97 16.82
C ASP A 223 35.37 -58.40 16.34
N ASN A 224 36.43 -59.06 16.81
CA ASN A 224 37.82 -58.74 16.52
C ASN A 224 38.23 -58.98 15.05
N ARG A 225 37.29 -59.38 14.17
CA ARG A 225 37.56 -59.64 12.75
C ARG A 225 37.13 -58.51 11.82
N HIS A 226 36.60 -57.42 12.36
CA HIS A 226 36.18 -56.29 11.53
C HIS A 226 37.39 -55.61 10.87
N SER A 227 37.30 -55.49 9.55
CA SER A 227 38.21 -54.68 8.75
C SER A 227 38.21 -53.25 9.28
N PRO A 228 39.36 -52.54 9.29
CA PRO A 228 39.39 -51.11 9.62
C PRO A 228 38.49 -50.27 8.70
N TYR A 229 38.08 -50.82 7.54
CA TYR A 229 37.14 -50.21 6.59
C TYR A 229 35.67 -50.56 6.85
N ASP A 230 35.36 -51.35 7.88
CA ASP A 230 33.97 -51.72 8.17
C ASP A 230 33.15 -50.53 8.65
N PHE A 231 31.92 -50.48 8.15
CA PHE A 231 30.95 -49.42 8.43
C PHE A 231 30.87 -49.10 9.93
N TYR A 232 30.88 -50.10 10.81
CA TYR A 232 30.77 -49.93 12.26
C TYR A 232 31.83 -49.00 12.87
N ASN A 233 33.04 -48.95 12.29
CA ASN A 233 34.11 -48.09 12.78
C ASN A 233 33.82 -46.60 12.57
N SER A 234 33.12 -46.25 11.49
CA SER A 234 32.74 -44.86 11.18
C SER A 234 31.30 -44.52 11.54
N ALA A 235 30.41 -45.52 11.58
CA ALA A 235 28.97 -45.36 11.78
C ALA A 235 28.65 -44.72 13.13
N VAL A 236 29.31 -45.11 14.22
CA VAL A 236 29.07 -44.52 15.55
C VAL A 236 29.29 -43.00 15.52
N GLY A 237 30.38 -42.55 14.89
CA GLY A 237 30.69 -41.14 14.70
C GLY A 237 29.67 -40.43 13.79
N GLN A 238 29.28 -41.06 12.68
CA GLN A 238 28.30 -40.51 11.75
C GLN A 238 26.90 -40.35 12.39
N PHE A 239 26.42 -41.36 13.12
CA PHE A 239 25.12 -41.27 13.82
C PHE A 239 25.18 -40.35 15.04
N LYS A 240 26.35 -40.19 15.68
CA LYS A 240 26.54 -39.16 16.70
C LYS A 240 26.48 -37.76 16.07
N LEU A 241 27.16 -37.54 14.95
CA LEU A 241 27.09 -36.29 14.20
C LEU A 241 25.65 -35.98 13.79
N LEU A 242 24.93 -36.96 13.25
CA LEU A 242 23.53 -36.81 12.86
C LEU A 242 22.65 -36.39 14.04
N SER A 243 22.80 -37.04 15.20
CA SER A 243 22.05 -36.68 16.40
C SER A 243 22.37 -35.25 16.87
N THR A 244 23.65 -34.88 16.91
CA THR A 244 24.06 -33.51 17.25
C THR A 244 23.50 -32.52 16.25
N PHE A 245 23.53 -32.84 14.96
CA PHE A 245 23.03 -31.98 13.89
C PHE A 245 21.50 -31.78 14.00
N CYS A 246 20.73 -32.83 14.27
CA CYS A 246 19.29 -32.74 14.52
C CYS A 246 18.96 -31.88 15.74
N ASN A 247 19.71 -32.03 16.84
CA ASN A 247 19.50 -31.22 18.04
C ASN A 247 19.83 -29.74 17.79
N LEU A 248 21.00 -29.47 17.20
CA LEU A 248 21.42 -28.11 16.87
C LEU A 248 20.44 -27.45 15.90
N SER A 249 19.95 -28.21 14.92
CA SER A 249 18.92 -27.76 13.98
C SER A 249 17.65 -27.35 14.69
N ASN A 250 17.16 -28.17 15.62
CA ASN A 250 15.95 -27.88 16.40
C ASN A 250 16.13 -26.63 17.26
N GLU A 251 17.24 -26.54 18.00
CA GLU A 251 17.55 -25.38 18.83
C GLU A 251 17.67 -24.10 18.01
N THR A 252 18.41 -24.14 16.90
CA THR A 252 18.63 -22.97 16.04
C THR A 252 17.33 -22.49 15.41
N VAL A 253 16.48 -23.40 14.94
CA VAL A 253 15.15 -23.07 14.38
C VAL A 253 14.22 -22.53 15.46
N SER A 254 14.16 -23.17 16.63
CA SER A 254 13.35 -22.70 17.76
C SER A 254 13.76 -21.29 18.18
N GLU A 255 15.07 -21.03 18.27
CA GLU A 255 15.60 -19.70 18.58
C GLU A 255 15.25 -18.70 17.48
N SER A 256 15.38 -19.08 16.21
CA SER A 256 15.01 -18.22 15.08
C SER A 256 13.52 -17.85 15.07
N ILE A 257 12.64 -18.82 15.37
CA ILE A 257 11.20 -18.59 15.53
C ILE A 257 10.93 -17.67 16.73
N PHE A 258 11.64 -17.86 17.85
CA PHE A 258 11.52 -17.00 19.01
C PHE A 258 11.94 -15.56 18.71
N GLN A 259 13.10 -15.37 18.06
CA GLN A 259 13.61 -14.07 17.66
C GLN A 259 12.67 -13.39 16.65
N LEU A 260 12.16 -14.11 15.64
CA LEU A 260 11.13 -13.57 14.75
C LEU A 260 9.87 -13.17 15.55
N GLY A 261 9.46 -13.98 16.52
CA GLY A 261 8.32 -13.66 17.37
C GLY A 261 8.50 -12.36 18.19
N THR A 262 9.74 -12.00 18.53
CA THR A 262 10.07 -10.78 19.27
C THR A 262 10.33 -9.56 18.37
N THR A 263 10.48 -9.73 17.05
CA THR A 263 10.54 -8.59 16.13
C THR A 263 9.18 -7.91 16.00
N ASP A 264 9.23 -6.60 15.74
CA ASP A 264 8.04 -5.79 15.54
C ASP A 264 7.67 -5.73 14.06
N LEU A 265 6.41 -6.03 13.76
CA LEU A 265 5.76 -5.65 12.51
C LEU A 265 5.37 -4.18 12.62
N ILE A 266 5.96 -3.35 11.75
CA ILE A 266 5.68 -1.92 11.69
C ILE A 266 4.79 -1.64 10.50
N ASN A 267 3.62 -1.07 10.76
CA ASN A 267 2.74 -0.60 9.70
C ASN A 267 1.86 0.55 10.17
N ASN A 268 1.73 1.57 9.31
CA ASN A 268 0.90 2.73 9.57
C ASN A 268 -0.52 2.60 9.03
N GLN A 269 -0.78 1.69 8.11
CA GLN A 269 -2.10 1.44 7.52
C GLN A 269 -2.58 0.02 7.82
N LEU A 270 -3.88 -0.15 7.96
CA LEU A 270 -4.49 -1.47 8.10
C LEU A 270 -4.40 -2.22 6.76
N LEU A 271 -3.66 -3.33 6.73
CA LEU A 271 -3.61 -4.22 5.57
C LEU A 271 -4.89 -5.05 5.47
N SER A 272 -5.25 -5.44 4.26
CA SER A 272 -6.28 -6.46 4.05
C SER A 272 -5.75 -7.84 4.38
N SER A 273 -6.65 -8.78 4.65
CA SER A 273 -6.31 -10.17 4.92
C SER A 273 -5.49 -10.81 3.80
N TYR A 274 -5.82 -10.49 2.54
CA TYR A 274 -5.08 -10.97 1.37
C TYR A 274 -3.65 -10.45 1.33
N ILE A 275 -3.46 -9.14 1.53
CA ILE A 275 -2.12 -8.53 1.52
C ILE A 275 -1.30 -9.07 2.68
N LEU A 276 -1.89 -9.14 3.89
CA LEU A 276 -1.22 -9.64 5.08
C LEU A 276 -0.67 -11.06 4.89
N ASN A 277 -1.48 -11.97 4.32
CA ASN A 277 -1.09 -13.37 4.05
C ASN A 277 -0.05 -13.53 2.94
N ASN A 278 0.13 -12.53 2.08
CA ASN A 278 1.12 -12.57 1.01
C ASN A 278 2.42 -11.86 1.40
N THR A 279 2.37 -10.94 2.36
CA THR A 279 3.54 -10.25 2.91
C THR A 279 4.28 -11.06 3.98
N ILE A 280 3.58 -11.99 4.64
CA ILE A 280 4.05 -12.80 5.77
C ILE A 280 3.73 -14.27 5.47
#